data_AF-A0A520EAG0-F1
#
_entry.id   AF-A0A520EAG0-F1
#
_cell.length_a   1.000
_cell.length_b   1.000
_cell.length_c   1.000
_cell.angle_alpha   90.00
_cell.angle_beta   90.00
_cell.angle_gamma   90.00
#
_symmetry.space_group_name_H-M   'P 1'
#
loop_
_entity.id
_entity.type
_entity.pdbx_description
1 polymer ?
#
loop_
_entity_poly.entity_id
_entity_poly.type
_entity_poly.pdbx_seq_one_letter_code
_entity_poly.pdbx_strand_id
1 'polypeptide(L)'
;MSLIAVFIGYGYYEVVWKAKINGSTLIDNPTNQNLSLTIDGESYEVPANSFLKVDLAMGIHKLDCKAYNLKAADLNISPVEYGVINPTKSKYVIYTIIYTEKDLTSKFKPYQVEGREIYSLFDEPKVTTDLFIADLTMGKGNIDVKEPSLERYNKINQDYSHLTKIFRLNEFFEFYDKNNK
;
A
#
# COMPACT_ATOMS: atom_id res chain seq x y z
N MET A 1 -50.49 -1.02 19.90
CA MET A 1 -49.14 -1.19 20.50
C MET A 1 -48.26 -1.87 19.47
N SER A 2 -47.48 -1.11 18.70
CA SER A 2 -46.49 -1.67 17.77
C SER A 2 -45.14 -1.09 18.13
N LEU A 3 -44.39 -1.82 18.95
CA LEU A 3 -43.04 -1.43 19.37
C LEU A 3 -42.09 -2.61 19.18
N ILE A 4 -42.10 -3.20 17.98
CA ILE A 4 -41.16 -4.26 17.58
C ILE A 4 -40.78 -4.02 16.12
N ALA A 5 -39.97 -2.99 15.87
CA ALA A 5 -39.34 -2.79 14.56
C ALA A 5 -38.01 -2.02 14.62
N VAL A 6 -37.66 -1.41 15.76
CA VAL A 6 -36.50 -0.51 15.85
C VAL A 6 -35.19 -1.23 16.23
N PHE A 7 -35.27 -2.40 16.88
CA PHE A 7 -34.06 -3.08 17.38
C PHE A 7 -33.34 -3.94 16.33
N ILE A 8 -34.02 -4.39 15.27
CA ILE A 8 -33.37 -5.19 14.21
C ILE A 8 -32.50 -4.29 13.31
N GLY A 9 -32.97 -3.08 13.01
CA GLY A 9 -32.23 -2.12 12.20
C GLY A 9 -30.96 -1.59 12.88
N TYR A 10 -31.03 -1.27 14.17
CA TYR A 10 -29.88 -0.72 14.90
C TYR A 10 -28.78 -1.78 15.11
N GLY A 11 -29.17 -3.02 15.42
CA GLY A 11 -28.23 -4.14 15.54
C GLY A 11 -27.56 -4.51 14.20
N TYR A 12 -28.32 -4.50 13.10
CA TYR A 12 -27.76 -4.74 11.76
C TYR A 12 -26.84 -3.59 11.33
N TYR A 13 -27.20 -2.34 11.62
CA TYR A 13 -26.39 -1.16 11.31
C TYR A 13 -25.06 -1.17 12.07
N GLU A 14 -25.07 -1.42 13.39
CA GLU A 14 -23.86 -1.50 14.20
C GLU A 14 -22.93 -2.66 13.79
N VAL A 15 -23.48 -3.83 13.44
CA VAL A 15 -22.67 -5.03 13.10
C VAL A 15 -22.12 -4.96 11.67
N VAL A 16 -22.91 -4.46 10.71
CA VAL A 16 -22.48 -4.35 9.30
C VAL A 16 -21.57 -3.15 9.06
N TRP A 17 -21.75 -2.02 9.77
CA TRP A 17 -20.81 -0.89 9.69
C TRP A 17 -19.55 -1.07 10.53
N LYS A 18 -19.57 -1.76 11.67
CA LYS A 18 -18.31 -2.10 12.39
C LYS A 18 -17.47 -3.15 11.66
N ALA A 19 -18.05 -3.90 10.72
CA ALA A 19 -17.30 -4.76 9.80
C ALA A 19 -16.68 -3.99 8.63
N LYS A 20 -17.12 -2.75 8.36
CA LYS A 20 -16.40 -1.77 7.53
C LYS A 20 -15.33 -1.08 8.39
N ILE A 21 -14.28 -1.81 8.72
CA ILE A 21 -13.04 -1.16 9.17
C ILE A 21 -12.42 -0.54 7.91
N ASN A 22 -12.84 0.70 7.62
CA ASN A 22 -12.42 1.51 6.49
C ASN A 22 -10.99 2.01 6.67
N GLY A 23 -10.00 1.20 6.30
CA GLY A 23 -8.78 1.76 5.72
C GLY A 23 -8.99 1.90 4.21
N SER A 24 -8.51 2.99 3.62
CA SER A 24 -8.65 3.20 2.18
C SER A 24 -7.60 2.36 1.45
N THR A 25 -8.05 1.40 0.65
CA THR A 25 -7.19 0.73 -0.32
C THR A 25 -7.03 1.62 -1.55
N LEU A 26 -5.86 1.62 -2.17
CA LEU A 26 -5.56 2.46 -3.32
C LEU A 26 -5.55 1.64 -4.60
N ILE A 27 -6.41 1.96 -5.56
CA ILE A 27 -6.20 1.51 -6.94
C ILE A 27 -5.13 2.42 -7.55
N ASP A 28 -3.94 1.90 -7.81
CA ASP A 28 -2.85 2.70 -8.34
C ASP A 28 -2.73 2.61 -9.86
N ASN A 29 -2.45 3.76 -10.48
CA ASN A 29 -2.13 3.89 -11.89
C ASN A 29 -0.84 4.73 -12.06
N PRO A 30 0.33 4.08 -11.99
CA PRO A 30 1.61 4.75 -12.19
C PRO A 30 1.95 4.99 -13.67
N THR A 31 0.99 4.79 -14.59
CA THR A 31 1.25 4.86 -16.03
C THR A 31 0.78 6.17 -16.65
N ASN A 32 1.27 6.46 -17.85
CA ASN A 32 0.94 7.68 -18.59
C ASN A 32 -0.41 7.61 -19.32
N GLN A 33 -1.25 6.61 -19.03
CA GLN A 33 -2.55 6.43 -19.66
C GLN A 33 -3.62 6.26 -18.59
N ASN A 34 -4.84 6.71 -18.86
CA ASN A 34 -5.97 6.47 -17.96
C ASN A 34 -6.26 4.96 -17.87
N LEU A 35 -6.62 4.52 -16.68
CA LEU A 35 -6.91 3.13 -16.37
C LEU A 35 -8.40 2.96 -16.08
N SER A 36 -9.04 2.13 -16.90
CA SER A 36 -10.42 1.70 -16.70
C SER A 36 -10.43 0.24 -16.25
N LEU A 37 -11.19 -0.07 -15.20
CA LEU A 37 -11.31 -1.42 -14.65
C LEU A 37 -12.63 -1.62 -13.92
N THR A 38 -13.00 -2.87 -13.64
CA THR A 38 -14.12 -3.20 -12.78
C THR A 38 -13.69 -4.10 -11.62
N ILE A 39 -14.26 -3.88 -10.44
CA ILE A 39 -14.14 -4.76 -9.27
C ILE A 39 -15.56 -5.15 -8.85
N ASP A 40 -15.85 -6.45 -8.81
CA ASP A 40 -17.18 -7.00 -8.51
C ASP A 40 -18.33 -6.40 -9.36
N GLY A 41 -18.01 -6.01 -10.59
CA GLY A 41 -18.94 -5.37 -11.52
C GLY A 41 -19.08 -3.85 -11.35
N GLU A 42 -18.51 -3.25 -10.32
CA GLU A 42 -18.44 -1.79 -10.18
C GLU A 42 -17.29 -1.23 -11.03
N SER A 43 -17.55 -0.14 -11.76
CA SER A 43 -16.58 0.47 -12.67
C SER A 43 -15.78 1.58 -12.01
N TYR A 44 -14.48 1.59 -12.27
CA TYR A 44 -13.51 2.55 -11.73
C TYR A 44 -12.67 3.13 -12.87
N GLU A 45 -12.48 4.45 -12.83
CA GLU A 45 -11.60 5.19 -13.73
C GLU A 45 -10.51 5.87 -12.89
N VAL A 46 -9.25 5.52 -13.16
CA VAL A 46 -8.07 6.09 -12.48
C VAL A 46 -7.24 6.86 -13.50
N PRO A 47 -7.15 8.20 -13.40
CA PRO A 47 -6.35 9.01 -14.31
C PRO A 47 -4.88 8.56 -14.37
N ALA A 48 -4.20 8.89 -15.47
CA ALA A 48 -2.75 8.67 -15.61
C ALA A 48 -1.98 9.28 -14.41
N ASN A 49 -0.93 8.59 -13.97
CA ASN A 49 -0.04 9.00 -12.87
C ASN A 49 -0.79 9.40 -11.59
N SER A 50 -1.81 8.63 -11.22
CA SER A 50 -2.65 8.90 -10.06
C SER A 50 -3.15 7.62 -9.40
N PHE A 51 -3.85 7.77 -8.29
CA PHE A 51 -4.49 6.67 -7.58
C PHE A 51 -5.91 7.06 -7.18
N LEU A 52 -6.74 6.05 -6.94
CA LEU A 52 -8.10 6.20 -6.43
C LEU A 52 -8.25 5.47 -5.09
N LYS A 53 -8.81 6.15 -4.09
CA LYS A 53 -9.18 5.55 -2.81
C LYS A 53 -10.48 4.77 -2.96
N VAL A 54 -10.47 3.52 -2.55
CA VAL A 54 -11.65 2.63 -2.57
C VAL A 54 -11.80 1.92 -1.23
N ASP A 55 -13.06 1.70 -0.85
CA ASP A 55 -13.43 0.93 0.34
C ASP A 55 -13.91 -0.45 -0.14
N LEU A 56 -13.04 -1.46 -0.04
CA LEU A 56 -13.37 -2.85 -0.34
C LEU A 56 -13.41 -3.66 0.95
N ALA A 57 -14.31 -4.65 0.99
CA ALA A 57 -14.33 -5.60 2.09
C ALA A 57 -13.06 -6.46 2.09
N MET A 58 -12.75 -7.10 3.23
CA MET A 58 -11.73 -8.15 3.24
C MET A 58 -12.26 -9.38 2.50
N GLY A 59 -11.36 -10.08 1.80
CA GLY A 59 -11.69 -11.32 1.09
C GLY A 59 -11.35 -11.28 -0.40
N ILE A 60 -11.96 -12.20 -1.15
CA ILE A 60 -11.70 -12.38 -2.57
C ILE A 60 -12.73 -11.58 -3.37
N HIS A 61 -12.21 -10.68 -4.20
CA HIS A 61 -12.95 -9.88 -5.18
C HIS A 61 -12.58 -10.29 -6.60
N LYS A 62 -13.45 -9.98 -7.57
CA LYS A 62 -13.19 -10.22 -9.00
C LYS A 62 -12.83 -8.92 -9.69
N LEU A 63 -11.62 -8.89 -10.24
CA LEU A 63 -11.11 -7.73 -10.98
C LEU A 63 -11.02 -8.03 -12.48
N ASP A 64 -11.57 -7.12 -13.28
CA ASP A 64 -11.39 -7.09 -14.73
C ASP A 64 -10.69 -5.80 -15.16
N CYS A 65 -9.63 -5.93 -15.94
CA CYS A 65 -8.93 -4.81 -16.55
C CYS A 65 -8.40 -5.22 -17.93
N LYS A 66 -9.09 -4.78 -18.98
CA LYS A 66 -8.79 -5.17 -20.36
C LYS A 66 -7.39 -4.73 -20.80
N ALA A 67 -6.97 -3.52 -20.40
CA ALA A 67 -5.67 -2.97 -20.79
C ALA A 67 -4.48 -3.84 -20.35
N TYR A 68 -4.65 -4.61 -19.26
CA TYR A 68 -3.61 -5.44 -18.66
C TYR A 68 -3.94 -6.94 -18.70
N ASN A 69 -4.89 -7.34 -19.55
CA ASN A 69 -5.33 -8.73 -19.73
C ASN A 69 -5.74 -9.41 -18.42
N LEU A 70 -6.41 -8.67 -17.52
CA LEU A 70 -7.02 -9.21 -16.31
C LEU A 70 -8.49 -9.48 -16.62
N LYS A 71 -8.90 -10.75 -16.51
CA LYS A 71 -10.29 -11.18 -16.70
C LYS A 71 -10.71 -12.04 -15.51
N ALA A 72 -11.69 -11.56 -14.74
CA ALA A 72 -12.15 -12.15 -13.48
C ALA A 72 -10.99 -12.60 -12.55
N ALA A 73 -9.93 -11.79 -12.48
CA ALA A 73 -8.75 -12.08 -11.69
C ALA A 73 -9.09 -12.04 -10.20
N ASP A 74 -8.54 -12.98 -9.43
CA ASP A 74 -8.72 -13.02 -7.97
C ASP A 74 -7.91 -11.89 -7.31
N LEU A 75 -8.62 -10.88 -6.83
CA LEU A 75 -8.10 -9.84 -5.97
C LEU A 75 -8.35 -10.23 -4.52
N ASN A 76 -7.33 -10.77 -3.84
CA ASN A 76 -7.43 -11.15 -2.44
C ASN A 76 -7.00 -10.00 -1.52
N ILE A 77 -7.97 -9.29 -0.98
CA ILE A 77 -7.77 -8.25 0.03
C ILE A 77 -7.45 -8.96 1.35
N SER A 78 -6.17 -8.94 1.71
CA SER A 78 -5.66 -9.49 2.98
C SER A 78 -6.31 -8.80 4.18
N PRO A 79 -6.27 -9.40 5.39
CA PRO A 79 -6.88 -8.82 6.59
C PRO A 79 -6.08 -7.63 7.15
N VAL A 80 -5.74 -6.69 6.29
CA VAL A 80 -5.09 -5.43 6.60
C VAL A 80 -5.99 -4.31 6.10
N GLU A 81 -6.06 -3.24 6.86
CA GLU A 81 -6.95 -2.11 6.55
C GLU A 81 -6.49 -1.34 5.31
N TYR A 82 -5.20 -1.41 4.95
CA TYR A 82 -4.60 -0.58 3.91
C TYR A 82 -3.80 -1.43 2.91
N GLY A 83 -3.73 -0.95 1.67
CA GLY A 83 -2.88 -1.56 0.65
C GLY A 83 -3.00 -0.85 -0.68
N VAL A 84 -2.33 -1.43 -1.67
CA VAL A 84 -2.31 -0.99 -3.06
C VAL A 84 -2.81 -2.12 -3.95
N ILE A 85 -3.82 -1.83 -4.75
CA ILE A 85 -4.26 -2.65 -5.87
C ILE A 85 -3.45 -2.19 -7.09
N ASN A 86 -2.79 -3.15 -7.75
CA ASN A 86 -1.91 -2.91 -8.89
C ASN A 86 -2.40 -3.63 -10.16
N PRO A 87 -3.44 -3.11 -10.84
CA PRO A 87 -3.97 -3.71 -12.06
C PRO A 87 -2.95 -3.64 -13.22
N THR A 88 -2.00 -2.70 -13.13
CA THR A 88 -1.03 -2.42 -14.20
C THR A 88 0.15 -3.39 -14.25
N LYS A 89 0.29 -4.27 -13.25
CA LYS A 89 1.46 -5.15 -13.05
C LYS A 89 2.78 -4.37 -12.98
N SER A 90 2.70 -3.09 -12.59
CA SER A 90 3.89 -2.27 -12.35
C SER A 90 4.71 -2.83 -11.20
N LYS A 91 6.02 -2.56 -11.21
CA LYS A 91 6.92 -3.00 -10.13
C LYS A 91 6.85 -2.02 -8.96
N TYR A 92 6.73 -2.58 -7.77
CA TYR A 92 6.82 -1.86 -6.50
C TYR A 92 7.97 -2.41 -5.68
N VAL A 93 8.52 -1.57 -4.82
CA VAL A 93 9.53 -1.94 -3.85
C VAL A 93 8.98 -1.71 -2.46
N ILE A 94 9.02 -2.73 -1.62
CA ILE A 94 8.74 -2.62 -0.19
C ILE A 94 10.09 -2.51 0.51
N TYR A 95 10.33 -1.36 1.14
CA TYR A 95 11.61 -1.02 1.74
C TYR A 95 11.45 -0.46 3.15
N THR A 96 12.33 -0.87 4.08
CA THR A 96 12.34 -0.36 5.45
C THR A 96 13.32 0.80 5.59
N ILE A 97 12.77 1.99 5.74
CA ILE A 97 13.52 3.23 5.98
C ILE A 97 13.98 3.26 7.43
N ILE A 98 15.26 3.56 7.66
CA ILE A 98 15.84 3.74 8.99
C ILE A 98 16.00 5.22 9.30
N TYR A 99 15.42 5.66 10.41
CA TYR A 99 15.51 7.03 10.92
C TYR A 99 16.43 7.02 12.14
N THR A 100 17.65 7.52 11.98
CA THR A 100 18.65 7.56 13.04
C THR A 100 19.53 8.80 12.94
N GLU A 101 20.03 9.26 14.08
CA GLU A 101 21.13 10.23 14.18
C GLU A 101 22.49 9.55 14.39
N LYS A 102 22.51 8.23 14.62
CA LYS A 102 23.72 7.45 14.84
C LYS A 102 24.28 6.95 13.51
N ASP A 103 25.59 6.87 13.42
CA ASP A 103 26.24 6.16 12.31
C ASP A 103 26.02 4.64 12.46
N LEU A 104 25.18 4.10 11.59
CA LEU A 104 24.89 2.68 11.49
C LEU A 104 25.39 2.07 10.18
N THR A 105 26.20 2.79 9.40
CA THR A 105 26.60 2.42 8.03
C THR A 105 27.18 1.01 7.95
N SER A 106 27.97 0.61 8.95
CA SER A 106 28.59 -0.73 9.03
C SER A 106 27.60 -1.87 9.24
N LYS A 107 26.35 -1.59 9.63
CA LYS A 107 25.30 -2.59 9.84
C LYS A 107 24.46 -2.82 8.59
N PHE A 108 24.48 -1.91 7.62
CA PHE A 108 23.75 -2.07 6.38
C PHE A 108 24.42 -3.11 5.49
N LYS A 109 23.61 -3.91 4.81
CA LYS A 109 24.06 -4.93 3.86
C LYS A 109 23.63 -4.57 2.45
N PRO A 110 24.48 -4.82 1.44
CA PRO A 110 24.11 -4.62 0.04
C PRO A 110 23.17 -5.74 -0.44
N TYR A 111 22.19 -5.34 -1.25
CA TYR A 111 21.24 -6.21 -1.94
C TYR A 111 21.09 -5.74 -3.39
N GLN A 112 20.70 -6.64 -4.30
CA GLN A 112 20.50 -6.31 -5.71
C GLN A 112 19.01 -6.12 -5.99
N VAL A 113 18.61 -4.89 -6.32
CA VAL A 113 17.23 -4.54 -6.64
C VAL A 113 17.19 -4.02 -8.06
N GLU A 114 16.60 -4.79 -8.98
CA GLU A 114 16.46 -4.41 -10.39
C GLU A 114 17.79 -3.98 -11.04
N GLY A 115 18.88 -4.70 -10.72
CA GLY A 115 20.22 -4.45 -11.25
C GLY A 115 20.99 -3.30 -10.57
N ARG A 116 20.48 -2.77 -9.46
CA ARG A 116 21.14 -1.74 -8.65
C ARG A 116 21.49 -2.27 -7.28
N GLU A 117 22.65 -1.87 -6.77
CA GLU A 117 23.04 -2.15 -5.39
C GLU A 117 22.33 -1.19 -4.43
N ILE A 118 21.57 -1.76 -3.49
CA ILE A 118 20.76 -1.06 -2.50
C ILE A 118 21.15 -1.59 -1.11
N TYR A 119 21.41 -0.69 -0.19
CA TYR A 119 21.78 -1.02 1.18
C TYR A 119 20.53 -1.04 2.08
N SER A 120 20.37 -2.09 2.88
CA SER A 120 19.29 -2.21 3.87
C SER A 120 19.84 -2.72 5.20
N LEU A 121 19.28 -2.23 6.32
CA LEU A 121 19.66 -2.67 7.67
C LEU A 121 19.01 -4.00 8.06
N PHE A 122 17.79 -4.23 7.59
CA PHE A 122 17.01 -5.42 7.91
C PHE A 122 17.08 -6.42 6.76
N ASP A 123 15.97 -6.63 6.08
CA ASP A 123 15.83 -7.58 4.99
C ASP A 123 16.10 -6.93 3.63
N GLU A 124 16.27 -7.79 2.62
CA GLU A 124 16.31 -7.41 1.21
C GLU A 124 15.05 -6.61 0.83
N PRO A 125 15.19 -5.47 0.13
CA PRO A 125 14.04 -4.75 -0.40
C PRO A 125 13.21 -5.65 -1.33
N LYS A 126 11.92 -5.84 -1.01
CA LYS A 126 11.08 -6.78 -1.77
C LYS A 126 10.53 -6.10 -3.02
N VAL A 127 10.91 -6.60 -4.19
CA VAL A 127 10.29 -6.25 -5.47
C VAL A 127 9.03 -7.09 -5.68
N THR A 128 7.91 -6.47 -6.04
CA THR A 128 6.66 -7.19 -6.33
C THR A 128 5.88 -6.55 -7.47
N THR A 129 5.11 -7.38 -8.17
CA THR A 129 4.08 -6.99 -9.15
C THR A 129 2.72 -7.57 -8.77
N ASP A 130 2.53 -7.95 -7.50
CA ASP A 130 1.30 -8.59 -7.01
C ASP A 130 0.10 -7.68 -7.26
N LEU A 131 -1.06 -8.29 -7.53
CA LEU A 131 -2.30 -7.55 -7.79
C LEU A 131 -2.77 -6.78 -6.54
N PHE A 132 -2.47 -7.30 -5.35
CA PHE A 132 -2.68 -6.62 -4.08
C PHE A 132 -1.37 -6.62 -3.28
N ILE A 133 -0.97 -5.44 -2.81
CA ILE A 133 0.21 -5.21 -1.98
C ILE A 133 -0.28 -4.67 -0.64
N ALA A 134 -0.19 -5.50 0.39
CA ALA A 134 -0.62 -5.17 1.75
C ALA A 134 0.27 -4.08 2.38
N ASP A 135 -0.34 -3.05 2.97
CA ASP A 135 0.36 -2.12 3.84
C ASP A 135 0.23 -2.59 5.31
N LEU A 136 1.35 -3.02 5.88
CA LEU A 136 1.46 -3.53 7.25
C LEU A 136 1.67 -2.43 8.30
N THR A 137 1.59 -1.16 7.91
CA THR A 137 1.94 -0.01 8.75
C THR A 137 0.74 0.87 9.14
N MET A 138 -0.49 0.35 8.95
CA MET A 138 -1.74 1.09 9.18
C MET A 138 -1.80 2.38 8.34
N GLY A 139 -1.45 2.30 7.06
CA GLY A 139 -1.52 3.42 6.12
C GLY A 139 -0.29 4.33 6.11
N LYS A 140 0.62 4.24 7.09
CA LYS A 140 1.76 5.18 7.24
C LYS A 140 2.83 5.02 6.16
N GLY A 141 2.93 3.82 5.59
CA GLY A 141 3.88 3.41 4.58
C GLY A 141 3.23 3.20 3.21
N ASN A 142 1.99 3.65 3.03
CA ASN A 142 1.32 3.54 1.74
C ASN A 142 1.87 4.55 0.72
N ILE A 143 1.55 4.38 -0.57
CA ILE A 143 2.07 5.20 -1.67
C ILE A 143 1.59 6.67 -1.62
N ASP A 144 0.46 6.96 -0.98
CA ASP A 144 -0.08 8.32 -0.85
C ASP A 144 0.50 9.11 0.34
N VAL A 145 1.30 8.46 1.19
CA VAL A 145 1.87 9.07 2.39
C VAL A 145 3.33 9.42 2.17
N LYS A 146 3.68 10.70 2.33
CA LYS A 146 5.07 11.17 2.33
C LYS A 146 5.81 10.65 3.55
N GLU A 147 7.10 10.36 3.37
CA GLU A 147 7.97 9.93 4.45
C GLU A 147 8.06 11.03 5.53
N PRO A 148 7.97 10.66 6.82
CA PRO A 148 8.17 11.60 7.90
C PRO A 148 9.63 12.08 7.95
N SER A 149 9.86 13.26 8.54
CA SER A 149 11.23 13.72 8.83
C SER A 149 11.87 12.91 9.96
N LEU A 150 13.20 12.91 10.00
CA LEU A 150 13.98 12.29 11.08
C LEU A 150 13.53 12.79 12.46
N GLU A 151 13.41 14.11 12.63
CA GLU A 151 12.97 14.75 13.88
C GLU A 151 11.59 14.29 14.35
N ARG A 152 10.68 14.00 13.40
CA ARG A 152 9.31 13.58 13.71
C ARG A 152 9.22 12.10 14.04
N TYR A 153 10.14 11.29 13.51
CA TYR A 153 10.02 9.83 13.55
C TYR A 153 10.98 9.16 14.53
N ASN A 154 12.18 9.71 14.74
CA ASN A 154 13.12 9.18 15.70
C ASN A 154 12.73 9.60 17.12
N LYS A 155 12.41 8.63 17.98
CA LYS A 155 12.10 8.90 19.39
C LYS A 155 13.39 9.03 20.21
N ILE A 156 13.43 10.06 21.05
CA ILE A 156 14.52 10.27 22.02
C ILE A 156 14.68 8.97 22.86
N ASN A 157 15.90 8.42 22.87
CA ASN A 157 16.34 7.17 23.53
C ASN A 157 16.24 5.84 22.75
N GLN A 158 15.91 5.83 21.46
CA GLN A 158 16.12 4.65 20.60
C GLN A 158 17.34 4.84 19.70
N ASP A 159 18.07 3.75 19.40
CA ASP A 159 19.19 3.80 18.46
C ASP A 159 18.74 4.24 17.06
N TYR A 160 17.53 3.85 16.68
CA TYR A 160 16.86 4.24 15.45
C TYR A 160 15.36 3.92 15.54
N SER A 161 14.57 4.55 14.67
CA SER A 161 13.19 4.17 14.36
C SER A 161 13.10 3.69 12.91
N HIS A 162 12.05 2.96 12.53
CA HIS A 162 11.93 2.44 11.16
C HIS A 162 10.51 2.48 10.62
N LEU A 163 10.38 2.71 9.30
CA LEU A 163 9.11 2.66 8.58
C LEU A 163 9.27 1.77 7.35
N THR A 164 8.50 0.71 7.27
CA THR A 164 8.34 -0.03 6.01
C THR A 164 7.41 0.75 5.10
N LYS A 165 7.85 1.04 3.88
CA LYS A 165 7.08 1.80 2.90
C LYS A 165 6.99 1.05 1.57
N ILE A 166 5.83 1.15 0.94
CA ILE A 166 5.57 0.75 -0.44
C ILE A 166 5.92 1.92 -1.34
N PHE A 167 6.78 1.67 -2.33
CA PHE A 167 7.18 2.62 -3.35
C PHE A 167 6.84 2.08 -4.74
N ARG A 168 6.46 2.96 -5.67
CA ARG A 168 6.62 2.65 -7.10
C ARG A 168 8.12 2.54 -7.39
N LEU A 169 8.54 1.67 -8.31
CA LEU A 169 9.96 1.40 -8.54
C LEU A 169 10.80 2.67 -8.83
N ASN A 170 10.29 3.58 -9.66
CA ASN A 170 11.01 4.81 -10.00
C ASN A 170 11.14 5.74 -8.78
N GLU A 171 10.05 5.89 -8.02
CA GLU A 171 10.03 6.70 -6.79
C GLU A 171 10.95 6.14 -5.72
N PHE A 172 11.06 4.81 -5.63
CA PHE A 172 12.01 4.15 -4.74
C PHE A 172 13.44 4.58 -5.04
N PHE A 173 13.83 4.57 -6.31
CA PHE A 173 15.16 4.94 -6.73
C PHE A 173 15.45 6.42 -6.52
N GLU A 174 14.49 7.30 -6.84
CA GLU A 174 14.60 8.73 -6.55
C GLU A 174 14.76 8.98 -5.05
N PHE A 175 13.96 8.30 -4.22
CA PHE A 175 14.08 8.35 -2.77
C PHE A 175 15.46 7.87 -2.31
N TYR A 176 15.93 6.72 -2.81
CA TYR A 176 17.19 6.13 -2.38
C TYR A 176 18.38 7.02 -2.75
N ASP A 177 18.42 7.54 -3.99
CA ASP A 177 19.49 8.40 -4.50
C ASP A 177 19.55 9.77 -3.80
N LYS A 178 18.42 10.24 -3.29
CA LYS A 178 18.34 11.50 -2.53
C LYS A 178 18.86 11.34 -1.09
N ASN A 179 18.67 10.17 -0.48
CA ASN A 179 18.87 9.97 0.96
C ASN A 179 20.09 9.12 1.34
N ASN A 180 20.77 8.47 0.38
CA ASN A 180 21.90 7.59 0.64
C ASN A 180 23.18 8.01 -0.13
N LYS A 181 23.39 9.32 -0.31
CA LYS A 181 24.65 9.88 -0.83
C LYS A 181 25.52 10.41 0.30
#